data_AF-A0A2T6C620-F1
#
_entry.id   AF-A0A2T6C620-F1
#
_cell.length_a   1.000
_cell.length_b   1.000
_cell.length_c   1.000
_cell.angle_alpha   90.00
_cell.angle_beta   90.00
_cell.angle_gamma   90.00
#
_symmetry.space_group_name_H-M   'P 1'
#
loop_
_entity.id
_entity.type
_entity.pdbx_description
1 polymer ?
#
loop_
_entity_poly.entity_id
_entity_poly.type
_entity_poly.pdbx_seq_one_letter_code
_entity_poly.pdbx_strand_id
1 'polypeptide(L)'
;MQKLEEYLIENNIKDSSGIPITEIENFEQKLNIKFPKAYKEYNELAKANLKEYGLEHLITKDFWVIGEIYGSLYINFIYLDEGDDPPVYGLDMENYEDYPEKFFRKIANSFSEYVERAIDSYDPRYDR
;
A
#
# COMPACT_ATOMS: atom_id res chain seq x y z
N MET A 1 11.34 5.47 11.62
CA MET A 1 10.32 6.15 12.44
C MET A 1 10.86 7.39 13.13
N GLN A 2 11.86 7.29 14.01
CA GLN A 2 12.37 8.43 14.81
C GLN A 2 12.72 9.71 14.01
N LYS A 3 13.39 9.60 12.86
CA LYS A 3 13.72 10.76 12.00
C LYS A 3 12.52 11.43 11.33
N LEU A 4 11.45 10.66 11.09
CA LEU A 4 10.23 11.18 10.46
C LEU A 4 9.40 11.95 11.51
N GLU A 5 9.29 11.40 12.72
CA GLU A 5 8.62 12.05 13.85
C GLU A 5 9.28 13.39 14.22
N GLU A 6 10.62 13.42 14.29
CA GLU A 6 11.38 14.66 14.53
C GLU A 6 11.08 15.73 13.46
N TYR A 7 11.05 15.34 12.19
CA TYR A 7 10.77 16.27 11.08
C TYR A 7 9.35 16.84 11.14
N LEU A 8 8.35 16.00 11.44
CA LEU A 8 6.94 16.44 11.56
C LEU A 8 6.78 17.47 12.68
N ILE A 9 7.48 17.24 13.80
CA ILE A 9 7.52 18.17 14.94
C ILE A 9 8.22 19.48 14.55
N GLU A 10 9.40 19.40 13.90
CA GLU A 10 10.17 20.59 13.48
C GLU A 10 9.40 21.48 12.50
N ASN A 11 8.58 20.90 11.62
CA ASN A 11 7.85 21.63 10.58
C ASN A 11 6.40 21.96 10.97
N ASN A 12 6.00 21.65 12.21
CA ASN A 12 4.68 21.96 12.76
C ASN A 12 3.53 21.38 11.88
N ILE A 13 3.78 20.23 11.26
CA ILE A 13 2.83 19.49 10.44
C ILE A 13 1.95 18.69 11.40
N LYS A 14 0.69 19.12 11.55
CA LYS A 14 -0.27 18.58 12.53
C LYS A 14 -1.30 17.63 11.94
N ASP A 15 -1.35 17.54 10.63
CA ASP A 15 -2.41 16.83 9.91
C ASP A 15 -1.86 15.51 9.34
N SER A 16 -2.59 14.42 9.57
CA SER A 16 -2.25 13.06 9.12
C SER A 16 -2.69 12.80 7.67
N SER A 17 -3.05 13.85 6.91
CA SER A 17 -3.58 13.80 5.54
C SER A 17 -2.58 13.40 4.45
N GLY A 18 -1.45 12.79 4.84
CA GLY A 18 -0.38 12.38 3.95
C GLY A 18 0.59 13.53 3.63
N ILE A 19 1.80 13.17 3.23
CA ILE A 19 2.86 14.13 2.91
C ILE A 19 2.63 14.64 1.47
N PRO A 20 2.57 15.97 1.23
CA PRO A 20 2.50 16.55 -0.11
C PRO A 20 3.58 15.99 -1.05
N ILE A 21 3.23 15.78 -2.33
CA ILE A 21 4.18 15.24 -3.33
C ILE A 21 5.44 16.09 -3.43
N THR A 22 5.30 17.41 -3.37
CA THR A 22 6.42 18.36 -3.37
C THR A 22 7.37 18.13 -2.20
N GLU A 23 6.85 17.65 -1.08
CA GLU A 23 7.62 17.41 0.14
C GLU A 23 8.32 16.04 0.08
N ILE A 24 7.70 15.04 -0.55
CA ILE A 24 8.36 13.79 -0.95
C ILE A 24 9.53 14.07 -1.91
N GLU A 25 9.33 14.91 -2.92
CA GLU A 25 10.38 15.31 -3.88
C GLU A 25 11.54 16.05 -3.19
N ASN A 26 11.23 16.91 -2.22
CA ASN A 26 12.24 17.59 -1.40
C ASN A 26 13.06 16.59 -0.57
N PHE A 27 12.43 15.54 -0.04
CA PHE A 27 13.14 14.48 0.68
C PHE A 27 14.08 13.68 -0.22
N GLU A 28 13.64 13.32 -1.43
CA GLU A 28 14.49 12.64 -2.43
C GLU A 28 15.76 13.44 -2.70
N GLN A 29 15.62 14.75 -2.93
CA GLN A 29 16.74 15.65 -3.17
C GLN A 29 17.66 15.78 -1.93
N LYS A 30 17.08 16.02 -0.75
CA LYS A 30 17.84 16.23 0.50
C LYS A 30 18.64 14.99 0.90
N LEU A 31 18.06 13.81 0.69
CA LEU A 31 18.68 12.52 1.06
C LEU A 31 19.51 11.92 -0.08
N ASN A 32 19.48 12.52 -1.27
CA ASN A 32 20.10 11.99 -2.49
C ASN A 32 19.70 10.54 -2.77
N ILE A 33 18.41 10.24 -2.56
CA ILE A 33 17.77 8.97 -2.89
C ILE A 33 16.62 9.26 -3.84
N LYS A 34 16.25 8.30 -4.69
CA LYS A 34 14.95 8.33 -5.35
C LYS A 34 14.06 7.33 -4.64
N PHE A 35 12.95 7.80 -4.08
CA PHE A 35 11.90 6.89 -3.71
C PHE A 35 11.41 6.22 -5.01
N PRO A 36 11.12 4.92 -4.97
CA PRO A 36 10.60 4.23 -6.14
C PRO A 36 9.33 4.95 -6.65
N LYS A 37 9.37 5.48 -7.88
CA LYS A 37 8.16 5.90 -8.62
C LYS A 37 7.09 4.79 -8.68
N ALA A 38 7.58 3.56 -8.53
CA ALA A 38 6.85 2.32 -8.48
C ALA A 38 5.56 2.39 -7.64
N TYR A 39 5.54 3.08 -6.48
CA TYR A 39 4.33 3.11 -5.64
C TYR A 39 3.10 3.72 -6.32
N LYS A 40 3.28 4.82 -7.07
CA LYS A 40 2.17 5.41 -7.84
C LYS A 40 1.85 4.57 -9.07
N GLU A 41 2.87 4.04 -9.72
CA GLU A 41 2.73 3.18 -10.91
C GLU A 41 1.92 1.92 -10.57
N TYR A 42 2.18 1.27 -9.43
CA TYR A 42 1.45 0.09 -8.98
C TYR A 42 0.00 0.39 -8.62
N ASN A 43 -0.27 1.56 -8.03
CA ASN A 43 -1.63 1.99 -7.71
C ASN A 43 -2.45 2.23 -8.99
N GLU A 44 -1.86 2.89 -9.99
CA GLU A 44 -2.52 3.11 -11.29
C GLU A 44 -2.65 1.80 -12.09
N LEU A 45 -1.65 0.92 -12.03
CA LEU A 45 -1.72 -0.40 -12.65
C LEU A 45 -2.80 -1.27 -12.01
N ALA A 46 -2.93 -1.26 -10.69
CA ALA A 46 -4.00 -1.95 -10.00
C ALA A 46 -5.39 -1.46 -10.44
N LYS A 47 -5.58 -0.13 -10.57
CA LYS A 47 -6.84 0.43 -11.11
C LYS A 47 -7.09 0.00 -12.55
N ALA A 48 -6.06 -0.03 -13.38
CA ALA A 48 -6.17 -0.51 -14.76
C ALA A 48 -6.57 -1.99 -14.81
N ASN A 49 -5.96 -2.84 -14.00
CA ASN A 49 -6.28 -4.26 -13.90
C ASN A 49 -7.69 -4.49 -13.35
N LEU A 50 -8.12 -3.76 -12.31
CA LEU A 50 -9.49 -3.82 -11.80
C LEU A 50 -10.52 -3.57 -12.93
N LYS A 51 -10.24 -2.61 -13.81
CA LYS A 51 -11.08 -2.31 -14.96
C LYS A 51 -11.02 -3.40 -16.03
N GLU A 52 -9.83 -3.88 -16.37
CA GLU A 52 -9.62 -4.93 -17.37
C GLU A 52 -10.35 -6.23 -16.98
N TYR A 53 -10.33 -6.59 -15.69
CA TYR A 53 -11.00 -7.77 -15.15
C TYR A 53 -12.46 -7.51 -14.71
N GLY A 54 -12.99 -6.29 -14.90
CA GLY A 54 -14.39 -5.96 -14.53
C GLY A 54 -14.68 -5.94 -13.02
N LEU A 55 -13.64 -5.79 -12.19
CA LEU A 55 -13.67 -5.87 -10.72
C LEU A 55 -13.75 -4.51 -10.02
N GLU A 56 -13.91 -3.40 -10.76
CA GLU A 56 -14.03 -2.04 -10.18
C GLU A 56 -15.14 -1.92 -9.12
N HIS A 57 -16.16 -2.79 -9.20
CA HIS A 57 -17.27 -2.83 -8.24
C HIS A 57 -16.88 -3.39 -6.85
N LEU A 58 -15.73 -4.06 -6.72
CA LEU A 58 -15.25 -4.60 -5.45
C LEU A 58 -14.59 -3.55 -4.56
N ILE A 59 -13.96 -2.55 -5.18
CA ILE A 59 -13.20 -1.51 -4.48
C ILE A 59 -13.82 -0.15 -4.82
N THR A 60 -14.86 0.21 -4.06
CA THR A 60 -15.66 1.41 -4.32
C THR A 60 -15.18 2.65 -3.56
N LYS A 61 -14.18 2.50 -2.68
CA LYS A 61 -13.60 3.57 -1.87
C LYS A 61 -12.20 3.88 -2.36
N ASP A 62 -11.72 5.08 -2.03
CA ASP A 62 -10.33 5.46 -2.26
C ASP A 62 -9.41 4.53 -1.46
N PHE A 63 -8.44 3.96 -2.16
CA PHE A 63 -7.54 2.96 -1.65
C PHE A 63 -6.09 3.24 -2.07
N TRP A 64 -5.17 2.58 -1.39
CA TRP A 64 -3.76 2.63 -1.71
C TRP A 64 -3.13 1.24 -1.67
N VAL A 65 -2.44 0.87 -2.75
CA VAL A 65 -1.67 -0.38 -2.82
C VAL A 65 -0.41 -0.27 -1.97
N ILE A 66 -0.21 -1.24 -1.08
CA ILE A 66 0.94 -1.32 -0.16
C ILE A 66 1.80 -2.56 -0.40
N GLY A 67 1.35 -3.48 -1.24
CA GLY A 67 2.11 -4.62 -1.73
C GLY A 67 1.49 -5.17 -3.01
N GLU A 68 2.32 -5.61 -3.95
CA GLU A 68 1.86 -6.18 -5.22
C GLU A 68 2.70 -7.39 -5.60
N ILE A 69 2.09 -8.31 -6.34
CA ILE A 69 2.80 -9.39 -7.04
C ILE A 69 2.18 -9.51 -8.45
N TYR A 70 3.01 -9.94 -9.40
CA TYR A 70 2.63 -10.25 -10.78
C TYR A 70 2.08 -9.03 -11.54
N GLY A 71 2.63 -7.85 -11.31
CA GLY A 71 2.21 -6.64 -12.03
C GLY A 71 0.85 -6.16 -11.55
N SER A 72 0.65 -6.11 -10.23
CA SER A 72 -0.61 -5.71 -9.59
C SER A 72 -1.82 -6.58 -9.94
N LEU A 73 -1.62 -7.85 -10.28
CA LEU A 73 -2.73 -8.84 -10.36
C LEU A 73 -3.09 -9.38 -8.98
N TYR A 74 -2.11 -9.49 -8.10
CA TYR A 74 -2.32 -9.68 -6.67
C TYR A 74 -1.93 -8.41 -5.94
N ILE A 75 -2.88 -7.79 -5.24
CA ILE A 75 -2.63 -6.55 -4.49
C ILE A 75 -3.00 -6.72 -3.02
N ASN A 76 -2.13 -6.19 -2.15
CA ASN A 76 -2.46 -5.87 -0.76
C ASN A 76 -2.66 -4.36 -0.67
N PHE A 77 -3.76 -3.92 -0.07
CA PHE A 77 -4.15 -2.51 -0.05
C PHE A 77 -4.86 -2.11 1.24
N ILE A 78 -4.92 -0.80 1.47
CA ILE A 78 -5.65 -0.17 2.57
C ILE A 78 -6.70 0.80 2.01
N TYR A 79 -7.79 1.01 2.73
CA TYR A 79 -8.69 2.13 2.45
C TYR A 79 -8.23 3.39 3.16
N LEU A 80 -8.37 4.54 2.51
CA LEU A 80 -7.88 5.82 3.03
C LEU A 80 -8.80 6.44 4.09
N ASP A 81 -9.99 5.87 4.32
CA ASP A 81 -10.98 6.35 5.29
C ASP A 81 -11.04 5.53 6.59
N GLU A 82 -10.08 4.61 6.83
CA GLU A 82 -10.10 3.66 7.95
C GLU A 82 -9.15 4.02 9.12
N GLY A 83 -8.70 5.28 9.17
CA GLY A 83 -7.89 5.82 10.26
C GLY A 83 -6.39 5.58 10.12
N ASP A 84 -5.64 5.84 11.19
CA ASP A 84 -4.17 5.89 11.15
C ASP A 84 -3.50 4.49 11.11
N ASP A 85 -4.20 3.44 11.55
CA ASP A 85 -3.72 2.06 11.50
C ASP A 85 -4.77 1.13 10.87
N PRO A 86 -5.03 1.30 9.55
CA PRO A 86 -6.18 0.72 8.90
C PRO A 86 -6.02 -0.79 8.69
N PRO A 87 -7.11 -1.57 8.58
CA PRO A 87 -7.06 -2.93 8.10
C PRO A 87 -6.39 -3.07 6.73
N VAL A 88 -5.79 -4.23 6.47
CA VAL A 88 -5.22 -4.55 5.16
C VAL A 88 -6.08 -5.60 4.48
N TYR A 89 -6.35 -5.37 3.19
CA TYR A 89 -7.11 -6.25 2.32
C TYR A 89 -6.19 -6.84 1.25
N GLY A 90 -6.50 -8.08 0.84
CA GLY A 90 -5.85 -8.75 -0.28
C GLY A 90 -6.87 -9.01 -1.37
N LEU A 91 -6.48 -8.74 -2.63
CA LEU A 91 -7.24 -9.08 -3.82
C LEU A 91 -6.32 -9.79 -4.83
N ASP A 92 -6.69 -11.01 -5.20
CA ASP A 92 -6.15 -11.74 -6.35
C ASP A 92 -7.15 -11.62 -7.51
N MET A 93 -6.85 -10.77 -8.48
CA MET A 93 -7.78 -10.45 -9.58
C MET A 93 -7.89 -11.62 -10.56
N GLU A 94 -6.82 -12.38 -10.76
CA GLU A 94 -6.78 -13.49 -11.71
C GLU A 94 -7.67 -14.66 -11.23
N ASN A 95 -7.65 -14.93 -9.93
CA ASN A 95 -8.36 -16.08 -9.35
C ASN A 95 -9.71 -15.71 -8.72
N TYR A 96 -10.11 -14.43 -8.76
CA TYR A 96 -11.31 -13.94 -8.08
C TYR A 96 -12.60 -14.64 -8.55
N GLU A 97 -12.78 -14.82 -9.86
CA GLU A 97 -14.02 -15.40 -10.40
C GLU A 97 -14.26 -16.84 -9.92
N ASP A 98 -13.19 -17.61 -9.71
CA ASP A 98 -13.29 -19.00 -9.30
C ASP A 98 -13.60 -19.15 -7.79
N TYR A 99 -13.02 -18.30 -6.94
CA TYR A 99 -13.18 -18.38 -5.48
C TYR A 99 -13.20 -16.99 -4.81
N PRO A 100 -14.28 -16.21 -4.96
CA PRO A 100 -14.32 -14.80 -4.61
C PRO A 100 -14.07 -14.55 -3.12
N GLU A 101 -14.64 -15.36 -2.23
CA GLU A 101 -14.44 -15.24 -0.77
C GLU A 101 -13.02 -15.55 -0.31
N LYS A 102 -12.29 -16.35 -1.11
CA LYS A 102 -10.89 -16.64 -0.85
C LYS A 102 -10.02 -15.53 -1.39
N PHE A 103 -10.34 -14.99 -2.55
CA PHE A 103 -9.43 -14.11 -3.28
C PHE A 103 -9.73 -12.62 -3.13
N PHE A 104 -10.81 -12.24 -2.44
CA PHE A 104 -10.97 -10.90 -1.88
C PHE A 104 -11.29 -10.97 -0.39
N ARG A 105 -10.36 -10.55 0.47
CA ARG A 105 -10.54 -10.64 1.93
C ARG A 105 -9.70 -9.64 2.71
N LYS A 106 -10.13 -9.34 3.93
CA LYS A 106 -9.27 -8.70 4.94
C LYS A 106 -8.18 -9.70 5.37
N ILE A 107 -6.91 -9.34 5.20
CA ILE A 107 -5.75 -10.20 5.53
C ILE A 107 -5.09 -9.83 6.87
N ALA A 108 -5.26 -8.60 7.34
CA ALA A 108 -4.84 -8.14 8.67
C ALA A 108 -5.85 -7.14 9.24
N ASN A 109 -5.99 -7.06 10.57
CA ASN A 109 -6.90 -6.12 11.21
C ASN A 109 -6.33 -4.70 11.33
N SER A 110 -5.04 -4.54 11.13
CA SER A 110 -4.31 -3.28 11.14
C SER A 110 -3.09 -3.36 10.21
N PHE A 111 -2.56 -2.21 9.82
CA PHE A 111 -1.35 -2.13 9.01
C PHE A 111 -0.14 -2.56 9.84
N SER A 112 -0.10 -2.18 11.12
CA SER A 112 0.93 -2.63 12.07
C SER A 112 0.99 -4.15 12.15
N GLU A 113 -0.17 -4.83 12.32
CA GLU A 113 -0.24 -6.30 12.33
C GLU A 113 0.26 -6.92 11.02
N TYR A 114 -0.05 -6.30 9.88
CA TYR A 114 0.45 -6.76 8.58
C TYR A 114 1.97 -6.68 8.50
N VAL A 115 2.57 -5.58 8.95
CA VAL A 115 4.04 -5.41 8.95
C VAL A 115 4.72 -6.41 9.89
N GLU A 116 4.21 -6.58 11.11
CA GLU A 116 4.77 -7.56 12.07
C GLU A 116 4.75 -8.98 11.49
N ARG A 117 3.64 -9.39 10.88
CA ARG A 117 3.55 -10.71 10.22
C ARG A 117 4.53 -10.83 9.06
N ALA A 118 4.71 -9.78 8.26
CA ALA A 118 5.66 -9.79 7.16
C ALA A 118 7.10 -9.97 7.67
N ILE A 119 7.47 -9.26 8.75
CA ILE A 119 8.77 -9.40 9.42
C ILE A 119 8.96 -10.82 9.97
N ASP A 120 7.97 -11.35 10.69
CA ASP A 120 8.03 -12.71 11.27
C ASP A 120 8.16 -13.79 10.19
N SER A 121 7.54 -13.58 9.04
CA SER A 121 7.58 -14.50 7.90
C SER A 121 8.80 -14.31 7.00
N TYR A 122 9.59 -13.25 7.22
CA TYR A 122 10.75 -12.95 6.38
C TYR A 122 11.84 -13.99 6.59
N ASP A 123 12.18 -14.68 5.51
CA ASP A 123 13.28 -15.62 5.48
C ASP A 123 14.32 -15.16 4.43
N PRO A 124 15.47 -14.63 4.87
CA PRO A 124 16.48 -14.05 3.98
C PRO A 124 17.08 -15.07 3.01
N ARG A 125 16.85 -16.37 3.20
CA ARG A 125 17.32 -17.41 2.27
C ARG A 125 16.59 -17.36 0.92
N TYR A 126 15.43 -16.73 0.88
CA TYR A 126 14.59 -16.59 -0.32
C TYR A 126 14.67 -15.20 -0.96
N ASP A 127 15.49 -14.30 -0.40
CA ASP A 127 15.75 -12.95 -0.92
C ASP A 127 17.04 -13.00 -1.76
N ARG A 128 16.91 -13.38 -3.04
CA ARG A 128 18.03 -13.55 -3.99
C ARG A 128 17.98 -12.54 -5.11
#